data_AF-A0A7G8H1W3-F1
#
_entry.id   AF-A0A7G8H1W3-F1
#
_cell.length_a   1.000
_cell.length_b   1.000
_cell.length_c   1.000
_cell.angle_alpha   90.00
_cell.angle_beta   90.00
_cell.angle_gamma   90.00
#
_symmetry.space_group_name_H-M   'P 1'
#
loop_
_entity.id
_entity.type
_entity.pdbx_description
1 polymer ?
#
loop_
_entity_poly.entity_id
_entity_poly.type
_entity_poly.pdbx_seq_one_letter_code
_entity_poly.pdbx_strand_id
1 'polypeptide(L)' 'MDVIFNFSRYEELRQAVMQLVRENLDPELLHEEAHDLFESWWASTHSQGQWNAEVKQRTWDSIWHEFGNSPKR' A
#
# COMPACT_ATOMS: atom_id res chain seq x y z
N MET A 1 -15.78 9.85 -13.73
CA MET A 1 -14.97 8.64 -13.94
C MET A 1 -14.60 8.18 -12.55
N ASP A 2 -15.50 7.42 -11.95
CA ASP A 2 -15.32 6.84 -10.62
C ASP A 2 -14.12 5.91 -10.69
N VAL A 3 -13.04 6.33 -10.04
CA VAL A 3 -11.90 5.46 -9.74
C VAL A 3 -12.50 4.37 -8.87
N ILE A 4 -12.82 3.22 -9.45
CA ILE A 4 -13.26 2.05 -8.68
C ILE A 4 -12.02 1.61 -7.92
N PHE A 5 -11.76 2.26 -6.77
CA PHE A 5 -10.94 1.71 -5.71
C PHE A 5 -11.59 0.37 -5.40
N ASN A 6 -10.99 -0.70 -5.93
CA ASN A 6 -11.46 -2.03 -5.63
C ASN A 6 -11.09 -2.28 -4.16
N PHE A 7 -12.01 -1.96 -3.26
CA PHE A 7 -11.82 -2.03 -1.81
C PHE A 7 -11.31 -3.41 -1.38
N SER A 8 -11.75 -4.48 -2.06
CA SER A 8 -11.26 -5.84 -1.80
C SER A 8 -9.76 -5.97 -2.01
N ARG A 9 -9.23 -5.37 -3.09
CA ARG A 9 -7.82 -5.47 -3.44
C ARG A 9 -6.95 -4.56 -2.57
N TYR A 10 -7.47 -3.38 -2.20
CA TYR A 10 -6.82 -2.52 -1.23
C TYR A 10 -6.72 -3.19 0.14
N GLU A 11 -7.78 -3.89 0.55
CA GLU A 11 -7.82 -4.63 1.80
C GLU A 11 -6.78 -5.78 1.85
N GLU A 12 -6.55 -6.48 0.74
CA GLU A 12 -5.47 -7.48 0.64
C GLU A 12 -4.09 -6.86 0.90
N LEU A 13 -3.77 -5.75 0.24
CA LEU A 13 -2.52 -5.03 0.46
C LEU A 13 -2.41 -4.52 1.90
N ARG A 14 -3.51 -4.00 2.44
CA ARG A 14 -3.62 -3.53 3.82
C ARG A 14 -3.31 -4.66 4.81
N GLN A 15 -3.87 -5.85 4.61
CA GLN A 15 -3.62 -7.02 5.44
C GLN A 15 -2.16 -7.47 5.36
N ALA A 16 -1.56 -7.49 4.16
CA ALA A 16 -0.16 -7.87 3.97
C ALA A 16 0.80 -6.91 4.71
N VAL A 17 0.61 -5.59 4.57
CA VAL A 17 1.40 -4.60 5.32
C VAL A 17 1.19 -4.71 6.82
N MET A 18 -0.04 -5.01 7.28
CA MET A 18 -0.32 -5.23 8.71
C MET A 18 0.37 -6.48 9.27
N GLN A 19 0.56 -7.53 8.46
CA GLN A 19 1.35 -8.71 8.86
C GLN A 19 2.81 -8.31 9.08
N LEU A 20 3.40 -7.55 8.15
CA LEU A 20 4.77 -7.05 8.26
C LEU A 20 4.98 -6.23 9.55
N VAL A 21 4.03 -5.34 9.89
CA VAL A 21 4.07 -4.59 11.17
C VAL A 21 4.01 -5.53 12.38
N ARG A 22 3.16 -6.57 12.33
CA ARG A 22 3.02 -7.56 13.41
C ARG A 22 4.26 -8.42 13.59
N GLU A 23 5.02 -8.65 12.52
CA GLU A 23 6.29 -9.36 12.55
C GLU A 23 7.41 -8.57 13.25
N ASN A 24 7.13 -7.34 13.75
CA ASN A 24 8.11 -6.45 14.35
C ASN A 24 9.31 -6.20 13.41
N LEU A 25 9.03 -6.09 12.11
CA LEU A 25 10.04 -5.64 11.17
C LEU A 25 10.53 -4.24 11.55
N ASP A 26 11.83 -4.03 11.44
CA ASP A 26 12.43 -2.71 11.60
C ASP A 26 11.72 -1.70 10.70
N PRO A 27 11.53 -0.45 11.13
CA PRO A 27 10.75 0.54 10.39
C PRO A 27 11.31 0.85 9.00
N GLU A 28 12.63 0.73 8.82
CA GLU A 28 13.29 0.85 7.51
C GLU A 28 12.94 -0.35 6.62
N LEU A 29 13.05 -1.56 7.15
CA LEU A 29 12.75 -2.81 6.44
C LEU A 29 11.26 -2.95 6.11
N LEU A 30 10.39 -2.52 7.03
CA LEU A 30 8.94 -2.45 6.84
C LEU A 30 8.59 -1.53 5.68
N HIS A 31 9.27 -0.39 5.54
CA HIS A 31 9.02 0.54 4.44
C HIS A 31 9.37 -0.10 3.10
N GLU A 32 10.53 -0.74 3.01
CA GLU A 32 10.98 -1.43 1.79
C GLU A 32 10.03 -2.57 1.41
N GLU A 33 9.72 -3.48 2.33
CA GLU A 33 8.84 -4.62 2.08
C GLU A 33 7.40 -4.19 1.76
N ALA A 34 6.87 -3.21 2.47
CA ALA A 34 5.54 -2.65 2.17
C ALA A 34 5.52 -1.97 0.80
N HIS A 35 6.61 -1.30 0.42
CA HIS A 35 6.73 -0.67 -0.88
C HIS A 35 6.79 -1.72 -1.99
N ASP A 36 7.55 -2.80 -1.82
CA ASP A 36 7.60 -3.93 -2.77
C ASP A 36 6.22 -4.60 -2.94
N LEU A 37 5.49 -4.81 -1.83
CA LEU A 37 4.11 -5.31 -1.87
C LEU A 37 3.17 -4.35 -2.61
N PHE A 38 3.31 -3.05 -2.38
CA PHE A 38 2.53 -2.02 -3.07
C PHE A 38 2.85 -2.01 -4.57
N GLU A 39 4.11 -2.10 -4.96
CA GLU A 39 4.53 -2.15 -6.37
C GLU A 39 3.92 -3.37 -7.08
N SER A 40 3.98 -4.54 -6.44
CA SER A 40 3.41 -5.78 -6.95
C SER A 40 1.88 -5.70 -7.09
N TRP A 41 1.21 -5.16 -6.08
CA TRP A 41 -0.23 -4.90 -6.10
C TRP A 41 -0.62 -3.90 -7.19
N TRP A 42 0.16 -2.82 -7.32
CA TRP A 42 -0.03 -1.77 -8.30
C TRP A 42 0.11 -2.33 -9.71
N ALA A 43 1.18 -3.06 -10.00
CA ALA A 43 1.41 -3.72 -11.28
C ALA A 43 0.27 -4.70 -11.64
N SER A 44 -0.24 -5.44 -10.65
CA SER A 44 -1.36 -6.36 -10.83
C SER A 44 -2.72 -5.66 -11.03
N THR A 45 -2.82 -4.40 -10.62
CA THR A 45 -4.03 -3.55 -10.75
C THR A 45 -3.97 -2.61 -11.97
N HIS A 46 -2.76 -2.29 -12.44
CA HIS A 46 -2.44 -1.36 -13.53
C HIS A 46 -3.00 -1.75 -14.91
N SER A 47 -3.52 -2.98 -15.04
CA SER A 47 -4.06 -3.56 -16.29
C SER A 47 -5.24 -2.77 -16.90
N GLN A 48 -5.78 -1.74 -16.23
CA GLN A 48 -6.90 -0.92 -16.72
C GLN A 48 -6.53 0.49 -17.25
N GLY A 49 -5.24 0.79 -17.47
CA GLY A 49 -4.83 1.87 -18.41
C GLY A 49 -5.03 3.33 -17.99
N GLN A 50 -5.49 3.61 -16.76
CA GLN A 50 -5.68 4.99 -16.24
C GLN A 50 -4.85 5.33 -14.98
N TRP A 51 -3.76 4.62 -14.75
CA TRP A 51 -3.02 4.71 -13.49
C TRP A 51 -1.70 5.45 -13.72
N ASN A 52 -1.64 6.73 -13.34
CA ASN A 52 -0.47 7.59 -13.50
C ASN A 52 0.43 7.59 -12.23
N ALA A 53 1.65 8.14 -12.35
CA ALA A 53 2.61 8.20 -11.23
C ALA A 53 2.09 9.01 -10.03
N GLU A 54 1.19 9.96 -10.26
CA GLU A 54 0.58 10.78 -9.20
C GLU A 54 -0.41 9.96 -8.35
N VAL A 55 -1.29 9.19 -8.98
CA VAL A 55 -2.21 8.27 -8.29
C VAL A 55 -1.42 7.20 -7.54
N LYS A 56 -0.30 6.74 -8.12
CA LYS A 56 0.61 5.81 -7.48
C LYS A 56 1.14 6.36 -6.16
N GLN A 57 1.76 7.54 -6.22
CA GLN A 57 2.30 8.20 -5.03
C GLN A 57 1.22 8.48 -4.00
N ARG A 58 0.04 8.95 -4.42
CA ARG A 58 -1.07 9.24 -3.51
C ARG A 58 -1.63 7.99 -2.82
N THR A 59 -1.66 6.86 -3.53
CA THR A 59 -2.13 5.58 -2.98
C THR A 59 -1.11 5.03 -1.99
N TRP A 60 0.17 5.07 -2.35
CA TRP A 60 1.26 4.73 -1.44
C TRP A 60 1.25 5.60 -0.18
N ASP A 61 1.10 6.92 -0.34
CA ASP A 61 1.07 7.86 0.79
C ASP A 61 -0.12 7.59 1.72
N SER A 62 -1.29 7.26 1.18
CA SER A 62 -2.46 6.89 1.99
C SER A 62 -2.23 5.61 2.80
N ILE A 63 -1.62 4.60 2.19
CA ILE A 63 -1.26 3.33 2.83
C ILE A 63 -0.21 3.60 3.92
N TRP A 64 0.89 4.24 3.57
CA TRP A 64 1.97 4.52 4.49
C TRP A 64 1.53 5.42 5.64
N HIS A 65 0.66 6.40 5.40
CA HIS A 65 0.09 7.22 6.45
C HIS A 65 -0.82 6.41 7.41
N GLU A 66 -1.56 5.41 6.92
CA GLU A 66 -2.33 4.52 7.79
C GLU A 66 -1.45 3.60 8.66
N PHE A 67 -0.29 3.17 8.17
CA PHE A 67 0.56 2.19 8.84
C PHE A 67 1.78 2.80 9.56
N GLY A 68 2.58 3.56 8.83
CA GLY A 68 3.83 4.18 9.30
C GLY A 68 3.61 5.35 10.24
N ASN A 69 2.44 5.98 10.23
CA ASN A 69 2.10 7.05 11.17
C ASN A 69 1.21 6.57 12.32
N SER A 70 1.10 5.26 12.58
CA SER A 70 0.50 4.76 13.81
C SER A 70 1.42 5.14 14.97
N PRO A 71 1.15 6.24 15.70
CA PRO A 71 1.98 6.59 16.82
C PRO A 71 1.65 5.53 17.87
N LYS A 72 2.67 4.87 18.41
CA LYS A 72 2.57 4.22 19.72
C LYS A 72 1.73 5.13 20.62
N ARG A 73 0.50 4.71 20.93
CA ARG A 73 -0.35 5.37 21.92
C ARG A 73 -0.67 4.37 23.00
#